data_AF-A0A8S2S2X5-F1
#
_entry.id   AF-A0A8S2S2X5-F1
#
_cell.length_a   1.000
_cell.length_b   1.000
_cell.length_c   1.000
_cell.angle_alpha   90.00
_cell.angle_beta   90.00
_cell.angle_gamma   90.00
#
_symmetry.space_group_name_H-M   'P 1'
#
loop_
_entity.id
_entity.type
_entity.pdbx_description
1 polymer ?
#
loop_
_entity_poly.entity_id
_entity_poly.type
_entity_poly.pdbx_seq_one_letter_code
_entity_poly.pdbx_strand_id
1 'polypeptide(L)'
;MSTLKVVLLTDSDSLNQNIPLPYKYYGKKLWETVQNIVTELKYPCEIVELDKLDFQEHESVNKFLNADIVLMDVTNQDRRPTFMYHKGNRESVDCMDDIVLIQASNVENDSAIQDLKTTCKIKQIIVYRYDEEKNVFYDLTTQAS
;
A
#
# COMPACT_ATOMS: atom_id res chain seq x y z
N MET A 1 26.91 -1.10 0.51
CA MET A 1 25.58 -1.14 1.14
C MET A 1 24.58 -1.33 0.02
N SER A 2 23.75 -2.36 0.08
CA SER A 2 22.66 -2.52 -0.89
C SER A 2 21.68 -1.38 -0.71
N THR A 3 21.30 -0.72 -1.80
CA THR A 3 20.28 0.32 -1.79
C THR A 3 18.92 -0.34 -1.61
N LEU A 4 18.21 0.00 -0.53
CA LEU A 4 16.90 -0.56 -0.24
C LEU A 4 15.88 -0.10 -1.31
N LYS A 5 15.16 -1.04 -1.92
CA LYS A 5 14.14 -0.80 -2.95
C LYS A 5 12.76 -0.75 -2.33
N VAL A 6 12.12 0.41 -2.40
CA VAL A 6 10.75 0.61 -1.91
C VAL A 6 9.79 0.63 -3.10
N VAL A 7 8.70 -0.14 -3.00
CA VAL A 7 7.61 -0.13 -3.97
C VAL A 7 6.31 0.27 -3.30
N LEU A 8 5.56 1.20 -3.91
CA LEU A 8 4.16 1.42 -3.58
C LEU A 8 3.30 0.60 -4.56
N LEU A 9 2.55 -0.36 -4.03
CA LEU A 9 1.50 -1.06 -4.75
C LEU A 9 0.17 -0.38 -4.48
N THR A 10 -0.47 0.11 -5.54
CA THR A 10 -1.71 0.89 -5.45
C THR A 10 -2.62 0.63 -6.66
N ASP A 11 -3.88 0.97 -6.53
CA ASP A 11 -4.88 0.83 -7.59
C ASP A 11 -4.64 1.85 -8.71
N SER A 12 -4.71 1.46 -9.98
CA SER A 12 -4.39 2.34 -11.12
C SER A 12 -5.33 3.56 -11.18
N ASP A 13 -6.61 3.35 -10.84
CA ASP A 13 -7.64 4.39 -10.82
C ASP A 13 -7.32 5.50 -9.82
N SER A 14 -6.57 5.15 -8.78
CA SER A 14 -6.27 6.06 -7.69
C SER A 14 -5.17 7.08 -7.92
N LEU A 15 -4.30 6.79 -8.89
CA LEU A 15 -3.20 7.68 -9.27
C LEU A 15 -3.72 8.86 -10.10
N ASN A 16 -4.88 8.69 -10.74
CA ASN A 16 -5.38 9.59 -11.76
C ASN A 16 -6.49 10.53 -11.29
N GLN A 17 -7.22 10.18 -10.23
CA GLN A 17 -8.39 10.93 -9.80
C GLN A 17 -8.71 10.74 -8.32
N ASN A 18 -9.23 11.79 -7.67
CA ASN A 18 -9.88 11.65 -6.37
C ASN A 18 -11.26 11.02 -6.60
N ILE A 19 -11.44 9.77 -6.19
CA ILE A 19 -12.73 9.08 -6.32
C ILE A 19 -13.70 9.69 -5.28
N PRO A 20 -14.90 10.14 -5.67
CA PRO A 20 -15.86 10.71 -4.73
C PRO A 20 -16.50 9.63 -3.83
N LEU A 21 -17.11 10.07 -2.72
CA LEU A 21 -17.66 9.24 -1.65
C LEU A 21 -18.54 8.07 -2.15
N PRO A 22 -18.53 6.90 -1.48
CA PRO A 22 -18.14 6.71 -0.07
C PRO A 22 -16.64 6.64 0.21
N TYR A 23 -15.80 6.55 -0.84
CA TYR A 23 -14.38 6.28 -0.72
C TYR A 23 -13.53 7.39 -1.34
N LYS A 24 -13.21 8.42 -0.55
CA LYS A 24 -12.22 9.41 -0.96
C LYS A 24 -10.83 8.81 -0.83
N TYR A 25 -10.33 8.26 -1.94
CA TYR A 25 -9.01 7.64 -2.03
C TYR A 25 -7.99 8.69 -2.47
N TYR A 26 -6.85 8.78 -1.75
CA TYR A 26 -5.83 9.82 -1.94
C TYR A 26 -4.55 9.27 -2.58
N GLY A 27 -4.65 8.26 -3.45
CA GLY A 27 -3.53 7.52 -4.03
C GLY A 27 -2.42 8.40 -4.56
N LYS A 28 -2.79 9.40 -5.38
CA LYS A 28 -1.82 10.38 -5.89
C LYS A 28 -1.08 11.13 -4.77
N LYS A 29 -1.80 11.65 -3.77
CA LYS A 29 -1.19 12.41 -2.66
C LYS A 29 -0.38 11.52 -1.73
N LEU A 30 -0.84 10.28 -1.51
CA LEU A 30 -0.13 9.27 -0.75
C LEU A 30 1.19 8.94 -1.44
N TRP A 31 1.14 8.70 -2.76
CA TRP A 31 2.32 8.49 -3.58
C TRP A 31 3.29 9.66 -3.49
N GLU A 32 2.83 10.89 -3.72
CA GLU A 32 3.68 12.08 -3.63
C GLU A 32 4.34 12.20 -2.25
N THR A 33 3.60 11.90 -1.18
CA THR A 33 4.11 11.92 0.19
C THR A 33 5.17 10.85 0.42
N VAL A 34 4.89 9.59 0.05
CA VAL A 34 5.83 8.48 0.15
C VAL A 34 7.08 8.76 -0.66
N GLN A 35 6.92 9.20 -1.91
CA GLN A 35 8.02 9.50 -2.81
C GLN A 35 8.93 10.58 -2.21
N ASN A 36 8.36 11.64 -1.64
CA ASN A 36 9.13 12.70 -0.99
C ASN A 36 9.94 12.17 0.20
N ILE A 37 9.33 11.40 1.09
CA ILE A 37 9.99 10.81 2.27
C ILE A 37 11.13 9.88 1.84
N VAL A 38 10.85 8.97 0.90
CA VAL A 38 11.83 7.96 0.46
C VAL A 38 12.98 8.62 -0.30
N THR A 39 12.71 9.69 -1.05
CA THR A 39 13.74 10.51 -1.73
C THR A 39 14.63 11.26 -0.73
N GLU A 40 14.06 11.84 0.33
CA GLU A 40 14.82 12.49 1.41
C GLU A 40 15.77 11.49 2.09
N LEU A 41 15.31 10.25 2.28
CA LEU A 41 16.10 9.14 2.80
C LEU A 41 17.08 8.53 1.78
N LYS A 42 17.12 9.04 0.55
CA LYS A 42 17.99 8.61 -0.56
C LYS A 42 17.78 7.15 -1.00
N TYR A 43 16.56 6.66 -0.87
CA TYR A 43 16.17 5.34 -1.38
C TYR A 43 15.41 5.48 -2.70
N PRO A 44 15.56 4.54 -3.66
CA PRO A 44 14.69 4.47 -4.82
C PRO A 44 13.27 4.08 -4.41
N CYS A 45 12.29 4.76 -5.00
CA CYS A 45 10.87 4.47 -4.84
C CYS A 45 10.22 4.31 -6.21
N GLU A 46 9.49 3.22 -6.42
CA GLU A 46 8.73 2.98 -7.65
C GLU A 46 7.26 2.70 -7.34
N ILE A 47 6.37 3.03 -8.29
CA ILE A 47 4.97 2.59 -8.26
C ILE A 47 4.85 1.29 -9.04
N VAL A 48 4.07 0.37 -8.49
CA VAL A 48 3.47 -0.73 -9.23
C VAL A 48 1.96 -0.56 -9.19
N GLU A 49 1.34 -0.55 -10.37
CA GLU A 49 -0.12 -0.54 -10.50
C GLU A 49 -0.65 -1.96 -10.35
N LEU A 50 -1.70 -2.12 -9.55
CA LEU A 50 -2.27 -3.43 -9.26
C LEU A 50 -2.74 -4.15 -10.54
N ASP A 51 -3.38 -3.44 -11.47
CA ASP A 51 -3.86 -4.05 -12.72
C ASP A 51 -2.69 -4.60 -13.56
N LYS A 52 -1.51 -3.97 -13.51
CA LYS A 52 -0.32 -4.48 -14.22
C LYS A 52 0.17 -5.80 -13.63
N LEU A 53 0.05 -6.00 -12.32
CA LEU A 53 0.33 -7.30 -11.70
C LEU A 53 -0.71 -8.34 -12.10
N ASP A 54 -1.99 -7.98 -12.17
CA ASP A 54 -3.07 -8.88 -12.60
C ASP A 54 -2.87 -9.37 -14.03
N PHE A 55 -2.42 -8.49 -14.92
CA PHE A 55 -2.06 -8.85 -16.29
C PHE A 55 -0.67 -9.51 -16.41
N GLN A 56 0.00 -9.79 -15.28
CA GLN A 56 1.33 -10.40 -15.22
C GLN A 56 2.37 -9.65 -16.08
N GLU A 57 2.28 -8.33 -16.12
CA GLU A 57 3.20 -7.47 -16.85
C GLU A 57 4.60 -7.64 -16.26
N HIS A 58 5.54 -8.07 -17.11
CA HIS A 58 6.81 -8.64 -16.68
C HIS A 58 7.63 -7.66 -15.83
N GLU A 59 7.68 -6.38 -16.19
CA GLU A 59 8.43 -5.38 -15.43
C GLU A 59 7.79 -5.13 -14.06
N SER A 60 6.46 -4.97 -14.00
CA SER A 60 5.73 -4.78 -12.75
C SER A 60 5.89 -5.96 -11.79
N VAL A 61 5.76 -7.20 -12.29
CA VAL A 61 5.97 -8.41 -11.47
C VAL A 61 7.40 -8.47 -10.95
N ASN A 62 8.38 -8.16 -11.81
CA ASN A 62 9.80 -8.17 -11.44
C ASN A 62 10.12 -7.09 -10.39
N LYS A 63 9.56 -5.88 -10.52
CA LYS A 63 9.69 -4.81 -9.52
C LYS A 63 9.06 -5.21 -8.20
N PHE A 64 7.84 -5.74 -8.24
CA PHE A 64 7.09 -6.14 -7.07
C PHE A 64 7.76 -7.28 -6.31
N LEU A 65 8.26 -8.33 -6.97
CA LEU A 65 8.88 -9.48 -6.29
C LEU A 65 10.28 -9.18 -5.75
N ASN A 66 11.04 -8.26 -6.39
CA ASN A 66 12.40 -7.91 -5.98
C ASN A 66 12.49 -6.66 -5.09
N ALA A 67 11.35 -6.06 -4.71
CA ALA A 67 11.33 -4.98 -3.73
C ALA A 67 11.74 -5.50 -2.35
N ASP A 68 12.50 -4.70 -1.60
CA ASP A 68 12.84 -5.01 -0.21
C ASP A 68 11.66 -4.68 0.71
N ILE A 69 11.01 -3.53 0.44
CA ILE A 69 9.80 -3.07 1.14
C ILE A 69 8.71 -2.83 0.11
N VAL A 70 7.52 -3.40 0.36
CA VAL A 70 6.32 -3.05 -0.39
C VAL A 70 5.33 -2.37 0.55
N LEU A 71 4.92 -1.17 0.18
CA LEU A 71 3.78 -0.47 0.74
C LEU A 71 2.54 -0.87 -0.06
N MET A 72 1.58 -1.55 0.54
CA MET A 72 0.34 -1.95 -0.12
C MET A 72 -0.81 -1.08 0.39
N ASP A 73 -1.35 -0.19 -0.44
CA ASP A 73 -2.53 0.58 -0.09
C ASP A 73 -3.81 -0.21 -0.41
N VAL A 74 -4.36 -0.83 0.63
CA VAL A 74 -5.55 -1.70 0.55
C VAL A 74 -6.83 -0.97 0.95
N THR A 75 -6.84 0.36 0.87
CA THR A 75 -8.00 1.18 1.22
C THR A 75 -9.23 0.84 0.37
N ASN A 76 -9.04 0.51 -0.92
CA ASN A 76 -10.11 0.06 -1.81
C ASN A 76 -10.51 -1.39 -1.47
N GLN A 77 -11.66 -1.57 -0.83
CA GLN A 77 -12.17 -2.87 -0.39
C GLN A 77 -12.37 -3.86 -1.55
N ASP A 78 -12.86 -3.40 -2.69
CA ASP A 78 -13.15 -4.24 -3.86
C ASP A 78 -11.88 -4.84 -4.48
N ARG A 79 -10.74 -4.16 -4.31
CA ARG A 79 -9.43 -4.60 -4.81
C ARG A 79 -8.65 -5.45 -3.82
N ARG A 80 -9.07 -5.53 -2.55
CA ARG A 80 -8.34 -6.29 -1.51
C ARG A 80 -8.09 -7.75 -1.85
N PRO A 81 -9.04 -8.52 -2.40
CA PRO A 81 -8.78 -9.91 -2.77
C PRO A 81 -7.58 -10.04 -3.72
N THR A 82 -7.46 -9.11 -4.67
CA THR A 82 -6.35 -9.03 -5.62
C THR A 82 -5.02 -8.70 -4.93
N PHE A 83 -5.01 -7.70 -4.03
CA PHE A 83 -3.82 -7.40 -3.22
C PHE A 83 -3.34 -8.66 -2.46
N MET A 84 -4.27 -9.42 -1.89
CA MET A 84 -3.94 -10.62 -1.11
C MET A 84 -3.45 -11.78 -1.95
N TYR A 85 -3.98 -11.94 -3.16
CA TYR A 85 -3.44 -12.90 -4.12
C TYR A 85 -1.95 -12.63 -4.41
N HIS A 86 -1.60 -11.39 -4.76
CA HIS A 86 -0.20 -11.03 -5.03
C HIS A 86 0.67 -11.09 -3.78
N LYS A 87 0.12 -10.75 -2.62
CA LYS A 87 0.81 -10.93 -1.34
C LYS A 87 1.17 -12.40 -1.11
N GLY A 88 0.25 -13.34 -1.33
CA GLY A 88 0.52 -14.76 -1.17
C GLY A 88 1.62 -15.26 -2.11
N ASN A 89 1.63 -14.79 -3.36
CA ASN A 89 2.71 -15.08 -4.31
C ASN A 89 4.07 -14.56 -3.81
N ARG A 90 4.08 -13.34 -3.27
CA ARG A 90 5.27 -12.71 -2.70
C ARG A 90 5.76 -13.50 -1.47
N GLU A 91 4.89 -13.85 -0.52
CA GLU A 91 5.28 -14.66 0.64
C GLU A 91 5.93 -16.01 0.28
N SER A 92 5.56 -16.61 -0.86
CA SER A 92 6.12 -17.89 -1.30
C SER A 92 7.62 -17.84 -1.67
N VAL A 93 8.19 -16.64 -1.87
CA VAL A 93 9.61 -16.46 -2.24
C VAL A 93 10.51 -15.95 -1.10
N ASP A 94 9.99 -15.91 0.15
CA ASP A 94 10.70 -15.63 1.43
C ASP A 94 11.61 -14.38 1.47
N CYS A 95 11.41 -13.44 0.56
CA CYS A 95 11.70 -12.04 0.82
C CYS A 95 10.57 -11.51 1.76
N MET A 96 10.69 -10.37 2.45
CA MET A 96 9.55 -9.44 2.74
C MET A 96 9.65 -8.66 4.05
N ASP A 97 9.67 -7.33 3.90
CA ASP A 97 9.08 -6.37 4.84
C ASP A 97 7.88 -5.69 4.14
N ASP A 98 6.71 -6.33 4.17
CA ASP A 98 5.47 -5.77 3.63
C ASP A 98 4.78 -4.86 4.66
N ILE A 99 4.45 -3.63 4.28
CA ILE A 99 3.69 -2.68 5.08
C ILE A 99 2.35 -2.44 4.40
N VAL A 100 1.26 -2.65 5.13
CA VAL A 100 -0.10 -2.42 4.63
C VAL A 100 -0.59 -1.05 5.09
N LEU A 101 -1.09 -0.23 4.15
CA LEU A 101 -1.64 1.09 4.40
C LEU A 101 -3.16 1.06 4.24
N ILE A 102 -3.89 1.66 5.18
CA ILE A 102 -5.36 1.68 5.17
C ILE A 102 -5.90 3.01 5.69
N GLN A 103 -6.82 3.62 4.95
CA GLN A 103 -7.52 4.81 5.41
C GLN A 103 -8.54 4.51 6.52
N ALA A 104 -8.48 5.27 7.61
CA ALA A 104 -9.20 5.05 8.87
C ALA A 104 -10.73 5.04 8.74
N SER A 105 -11.31 5.72 7.74
CA SER A 105 -12.75 5.62 7.46
C SER A 105 -13.21 4.18 7.20
N ASN A 106 -12.27 3.29 6.87
CA ASN A 106 -12.51 1.90 6.51
C ASN A 106 -11.92 0.92 7.53
N VAL A 107 -11.53 1.35 8.76
CA VAL A 107 -10.82 0.46 9.71
C VAL A 107 -11.67 0.06 10.92
N GLU A 108 -12.51 0.95 11.45
CA GLU A 108 -13.13 0.75 12.78
C GLU A 108 -14.06 -0.46 12.89
N ASN A 109 -14.52 -1.05 11.77
CA ASN A 109 -15.37 -2.26 11.75
C ASN A 109 -14.93 -3.30 10.70
N ASP A 110 -13.68 -3.25 10.24
CA ASP A 110 -13.26 -4.03 9.08
C ASP A 110 -12.64 -5.37 9.48
N SER A 111 -13.46 -6.41 9.48
CA SER A 111 -13.03 -7.78 9.82
C SER A 111 -11.93 -8.29 8.87
N ALA A 112 -11.94 -7.88 7.60
CA ALA A 112 -10.94 -8.30 6.64
C ALA A 112 -9.54 -7.83 7.07
N ILE A 113 -9.41 -6.65 7.67
CA ILE A 113 -8.12 -6.15 8.19
C ILE A 113 -7.63 -6.97 9.38
N GLN A 114 -8.53 -7.42 10.26
CA GLN A 114 -8.16 -8.31 11.36
C GLN A 114 -7.76 -9.70 10.85
N ASP A 115 -8.46 -10.20 9.83
CA ASP A 115 -8.11 -11.47 9.18
C ASP A 115 -6.72 -11.39 8.52
N LEU A 116 -6.36 -10.24 7.94
CA LEU A 116 -5.03 -10.01 7.36
C LEU A 116 -3.90 -10.10 8.38
N LYS A 117 -4.07 -9.50 9.56
CA LYS A 117 -3.09 -9.59 10.65
C LYS A 117 -2.86 -11.04 11.09
N THR A 118 -3.91 -11.87 11.01
CA THR A 118 -3.89 -13.24 11.51
C THR A 118 -3.36 -14.22 10.45
N THR A 119 -3.62 -13.96 9.17
CA THR A 119 -3.40 -14.93 8.08
C THR A 119 -2.09 -14.72 7.32
N CYS A 120 -1.58 -13.48 7.23
CA CYS A 120 -0.43 -13.14 6.40
C CYS A 120 0.76 -12.64 7.23
N LYS A 121 1.98 -12.88 6.73
CA LYS A 121 3.20 -12.26 7.28
C LYS A 121 3.24 -10.79 6.87
N ILE A 122 2.69 -9.92 7.72
CA ILE A 122 2.72 -8.47 7.52
C ILE A 122 3.65 -7.86 8.56
N LYS A 123 4.61 -7.04 8.12
CA LYS A 123 5.57 -6.38 9.01
C LYS A 123 4.87 -5.32 9.86
N GLN A 124 4.03 -4.52 9.23
CA GLN A 124 3.27 -3.46 9.89
C GLN A 124 1.98 -3.15 9.13
N ILE A 125 0.92 -2.84 9.86
CA ILE A 125 -0.27 -2.19 9.31
C ILE A 125 -0.29 -0.76 9.81
N ILE A 126 -0.37 0.20 8.89
CA ILE A 126 -0.51 1.62 9.19
C ILE A 126 -1.91 2.06 8.84
N VAL A 127 -2.65 2.47 9.87
CA VAL A 127 -3.96 3.10 9.72
C VAL A 127 -3.73 4.59 9.60
N TYR A 128 -4.15 5.21 8.50
CA TYR A 128 -3.93 6.64 8.29
C TYR A 128 -5.23 7.41 8.09
N ARG A 129 -5.21 8.71 8.41
CA ARG A 129 -6.24 9.66 8.00
C ARG A 129 -5.58 10.81 7.25
N TYR A 130 -6.15 11.19 6.12
CA TYR A 130 -5.72 12.36 5.40
C TYR A 130 -6.61 13.57 5.76
N ASP A 131 -5.97 14.66 6.17
CA ASP A 131 -6.61 15.94 6.47
C ASP A 131 -6.39 16.88 5.28
N GLU A 132 -7.48 17.19 4.59
CA GLU A 132 -7.46 17.98 3.36
C GLU A 132 -7.11 19.44 3.60
N GLU A 133 -7.55 20.00 4.73
CA GLU A 133 -7.34 21.41 5.05
C GLU A 133 -5.86 21.67 5.33
N LYS A 134 -5.22 20.75 6.04
CA LYS A 134 -3.80 20.85 6.38
C LYS A 134 -2.88 20.20 5.36
N ASN A 135 -3.43 19.40 4.44
CA ASN A 135 -2.69 18.59 3.47
C ASN A 135 -1.68 17.66 4.13
N VAL A 136 -2.09 16.93 5.17
CA VAL A 136 -1.22 16.06 5.99
C VAL A 136 -1.87 14.69 6.21
N PHE A 137 -1.05 13.63 6.20
CA PHE A 137 -1.41 12.29 6.66
C PHE A 137 -1.09 12.12 8.14
N TYR A 138 -2.04 11.63 8.91
CA TYR A 138 -1.86 11.25 10.32
C TYR A 138 -1.86 9.73 10.46
N ASP A 139 -0.90 9.21 11.21
CA ASP A 139 -0.89 7.81 11.68
C ASP A 139 -1.84 7.65 12.88
N LEU A 140 -2.81 6.75 12.75
CA LEU A 140 -3.82 6.41 13.75
C LEU A 140 -3.67 4.97 14.24
N THR A 141 -2.57 4.29 13.92
CA THR A 141 -2.35 2.87 14.23
C THR A 141 -2.51 2.56 15.72
N THR A 142 -2.10 3.47 16.60
CA THR A 142 -2.20 3.31 18.06
C THR A 142 -3.57 3.66 18.65
N GLN A 143 -4.49 4.20 17.84
CA GLN A 143 -5.86 4.53 18.24
C GLN A 143 -6.88 3.47 17.81
N ALA A 144 -6.47 2.54 16.94
CA ALA A 144 -7.31 1.47 16.38
C ALA A 144 -7.14 0.11 17.10
N SER A 145 -6.60 0.13 18.32
CA SER A 145 -6.32 -1.04 19.17
C SER A 145 -7.08 -1.00 20.48
#